data_AF-A0A3N4K0H8-F1
#
_entry.id   AF-A0A3N4K0H8-F1
#
_cell.length_a   1.000
_cell.length_b   1.000
_cell.length_c   1.000
_cell.angle_alpha   90.00
_cell.angle_beta   90.00
_cell.angle_gamma   90.00
#
_symmetry.space_group_name_H-M   'P 1'
#
loop_
_entity.id
_entity.type
_entity.pdbx_description
1 polymer ?
#
loop_
_entity_poly.entity_id
_entity_poly.type
_entity_poly.pdbx_seq_one_letter_code
_entity_poly.pdbx_strand_id
1 'polypeptide(L)'
;QVLRWLSSLESQQRHQHLRESRLEGVGEWIFQTSEFERWSKAEDGSTHSVLFCHGDPGVGKTHLSSLVIDYFQGRDPDITVTGLYCDYLDNKGQTTSNMVGAILKQVAGDGNIPENIRKAFEVGKKHVRGVGPRSSELLKMLKTVLAQRQQVVICVDGLDESLPDYRAGLLETFREIIQELPNVRLFLTARPFIRSEVEKYFSDVDTILVAPTKEDVKILLKTKIDRDPEPDAMDNNLRDRIMKIIPEKVSEIFLLVSLTVEAILGETTIHRRKEKLKQMTNGRDVGDVHTATLDRIKAQKDRARLGLEAIMSTFHSERRLLPEELRQALGVQLGLEGLNNENQPTIWTILYCALGLATNDSFSSNVRLVHLTLQEYILANSSLFHNPHSMIAEVYLTYLNYQSIPGPFLKSIHNLEVTNFVELRLKEIKRVWKYMSLNRQYF
;
A
#
# COMPACT_ATOMS: atom_id res chain seq x y z
N GLN A 1 -3.66 17.16 21.52
CA GLN A 1 -4.51 18.11 20.77
C GLN A 1 -3.69 18.87 19.73
N VAL A 2 -2.60 19.55 20.12
CA VAL A 2 -1.68 20.25 19.20
C VAL A 2 -1.18 19.35 18.05
N LEU A 3 -0.68 18.15 18.35
CA LEU A 3 -0.17 17.23 17.32
C LEU A 3 -1.22 16.82 16.27
N ARG A 4 -2.48 16.64 16.68
CA ARG A 4 -3.59 16.34 15.76
C ARG A 4 -4.01 17.56 14.93
N TRP A 5 -3.77 18.76 15.46
CA TRP A 5 -4.01 20.01 14.73
C TRP A 5 -2.94 20.27 13.66
N LEU A 6 -1.70 19.83 13.90
CA LEU A 6 -0.62 19.90 12.90
C LEU A 6 -0.90 18.97 11.72
N SER A 7 -1.31 17.74 11.98
CA SER A 7 -1.63 16.77 10.93
C SER A 7 -2.48 15.62 11.45
N SER A 8 -3.36 15.13 10.57
CA SER A 8 -4.12 13.89 10.80
C SER A 8 -3.37 12.63 10.41
N LEU A 9 -2.21 12.74 9.74
CA LEU A 9 -1.44 11.58 9.31
C LEU A 9 -0.76 10.90 10.51
N GLU A 10 -0.82 9.57 10.52
CA GLU A 10 -0.28 8.71 11.58
C GLU A 10 0.93 7.91 11.08
N SER A 11 1.94 8.61 10.54
CA SER A 11 3.12 7.98 9.90
C SER A 11 3.89 7.04 10.84
N GLN A 12 3.98 7.35 12.14
CA GLN A 12 4.67 6.50 13.13
C GLN A 12 3.98 5.13 13.30
N GLN A 13 2.64 5.10 13.27
CA GLN A 13 1.90 3.85 13.37
C GLN A 13 2.10 2.99 12.10
N ARG A 14 2.10 3.61 10.92
CA ARG A 14 2.44 2.92 9.65
C ARG A 14 3.86 2.38 9.67
N HIS A 15 4.81 3.17 10.18
CA HIS A 15 6.20 2.74 10.34
C HIS A 15 6.32 1.49 11.23
N GLN A 16 5.68 1.49 12.40
CA GLN A 16 5.68 0.35 13.32
C GLN A 16 5.16 -0.92 12.64
N HIS A 17 4.06 -0.80 11.90
CA HIS A 17 3.51 -1.94 11.18
C HIS A 17 4.46 -2.48 10.10
N LEU A 18 5.09 -1.59 9.33
CA LEU A 18 6.07 -1.98 8.32
C LEU A 18 7.27 -2.68 8.95
N ARG A 19 7.76 -2.17 10.09
CA ARG A 19 8.87 -2.75 10.85
C ARG A 19 8.59 -4.19 11.28
N GLU A 20 7.38 -4.48 11.75
CA GLU A 20 6.97 -5.85 12.13
C GLU A 20 6.86 -6.80 10.94
N SER A 21 6.61 -6.28 9.73
CA SER A 21 6.46 -7.07 8.51
C SER A 21 7.77 -7.32 7.73
N ARG A 22 8.86 -6.60 8.06
CA ARG A 22 10.16 -6.75 7.38
C ARG A 22 10.78 -8.11 7.71
N LEU A 23 11.50 -8.66 6.73
CA LEU A 23 12.38 -9.79 6.96
C LEU A 23 13.75 -9.26 7.39
N GLU A 24 14.27 -9.77 8.49
CA GLU A 24 15.61 -9.45 8.99
C GLU A 24 16.67 -9.79 7.92
N GLY A 25 17.68 -8.92 7.76
CA GLY A 25 18.72 -9.05 6.75
C GLY A 25 18.34 -8.58 5.34
N VAL A 26 17.05 -8.44 5.02
CA VAL A 26 16.62 -8.01 3.67
C VAL A 26 16.79 -6.49 3.52
N GLY A 27 17.46 -6.08 2.45
CA GLY A 27 17.64 -4.67 2.10
C GLY A 27 18.84 -3.99 2.76
N GLU A 28 19.57 -4.68 3.65
CA GLU A 28 20.75 -4.13 4.35
C GLU A 28 21.90 -3.74 3.41
N TRP A 29 21.89 -4.26 2.18
CA TRP A 29 22.83 -3.90 1.13
C TRP A 29 22.88 -2.39 0.86
N ILE A 30 21.78 -1.64 1.10
CA ILE A 30 21.74 -0.20 0.87
C ILE A 30 22.82 0.54 1.68
N PHE A 31 23.10 0.07 2.90
CA PHE A 31 24.07 0.70 3.79
C PHE A 31 25.52 0.53 3.33
N GLN A 32 25.76 -0.33 2.34
CA GLN A 32 27.07 -0.61 1.75
C GLN A 32 27.27 0.14 0.42
N THR A 33 26.26 0.89 -0.04
CA THR A 33 26.35 1.68 -1.26
C THR A 33 27.13 2.97 -1.03
N SER A 34 27.94 3.36 -2.02
CA SER A 34 28.75 4.57 -1.92
C SER A 34 27.91 5.84 -1.80
N GLU A 35 26.74 5.83 -2.43
CA GLU A 35 25.73 6.88 -2.46
C GLU A 35 25.12 7.07 -1.07
N PHE A 36 24.72 5.97 -0.41
CA PHE A 36 24.20 6.05 0.97
C PHE A 36 25.29 6.51 1.94
N GLU A 37 26.50 5.98 1.84
CA GLU A 37 27.60 6.40 2.72
C GLU A 37 27.94 7.89 2.54
N ARG A 38 28.01 8.36 1.29
CA ARG A 38 28.25 9.77 0.98
C ARG A 38 27.15 10.65 1.55
N TRP A 39 25.89 10.32 1.28
CA TRP A 39 24.74 11.10 1.75
C TRP A 39 24.61 11.12 3.29
N SER A 40 24.84 9.97 3.95
CA SER A 40 24.65 9.84 5.41
C SER A 40 25.75 10.47 6.25
N LYS A 41 27.01 10.42 5.77
CA LYS A 41 28.19 10.91 6.51
C LYS A 41 28.58 12.34 6.18
N ALA A 42 27.92 12.98 5.22
CA ALA A 42 28.33 14.30 4.79
C ALA A 42 28.20 15.35 5.91
N GLU A 43 29.31 16.00 6.25
CA GLU A 43 29.37 17.09 7.23
C GLU A 43 28.76 18.38 6.68
N ASP A 44 28.49 19.34 7.57
CA ASP A 44 27.82 20.60 7.28
C ASP A 44 28.43 21.33 6.06
N GLY A 45 27.60 21.59 5.04
CA GLY A 45 27.99 22.28 3.81
C GLY A 45 28.13 21.40 2.57
N SER A 46 27.92 20.09 2.66
CA SER A 46 27.88 19.23 1.46
C SER A 46 26.65 19.52 0.58
N THR A 47 26.82 19.47 -0.74
CA THR A 47 25.72 19.58 -1.71
C THR A 47 24.81 18.34 -1.77
N HIS A 48 25.28 17.20 -1.27
CA HIS A 48 24.63 15.89 -1.34
C HIS A 48 23.55 15.67 -0.27
N SER A 49 22.58 16.58 -0.19
CA SER A 49 21.53 16.54 0.83
C SER A 49 20.34 15.62 0.48
N VAL A 50 20.28 15.11 -0.75
CA VAL A 50 19.15 14.30 -1.25
C VAL A 50 19.63 12.96 -1.78
N LEU A 51 19.07 11.88 -1.24
CA LEU A 51 19.22 10.52 -1.76
C LEU A 51 17.88 10.04 -2.33
N PHE A 52 17.84 9.83 -3.64
CA PHE A 52 16.67 9.36 -4.37
C PHE A 52 16.81 7.87 -4.71
N CYS A 53 16.01 7.04 -4.04
CA CYS A 53 15.95 5.60 -4.29
C CYS A 53 14.77 5.29 -5.21
N HIS A 54 15.04 4.93 -6.47
CA HIS A 54 13.98 4.57 -7.42
C HIS A 54 13.99 3.11 -7.77
N GLY A 55 12.83 2.58 -8.14
CA GLY A 55 12.72 1.21 -8.61
C GLY A 55 11.30 0.88 -9.03
N ASP A 56 11.16 -0.27 -9.67
CA ASP A 56 9.87 -0.71 -10.15
C ASP A 56 8.91 -1.04 -9.00
N PRO A 57 7.61 -1.16 -9.28
CA PRO A 57 6.66 -1.55 -8.26
C PRO A 57 7.06 -2.92 -7.67
N GLY A 58 7.14 -3.03 -6.35
CA GLY A 58 7.21 -4.33 -5.65
C GLY A 58 8.62 -4.83 -5.38
N VAL A 59 9.62 -4.03 -5.71
CA VAL A 59 11.04 -4.24 -5.42
C VAL A 59 11.41 -3.98 -3.94
N GLY A 60 10.46 -3.56 -3.10
CA GLY A 60 10.67 -3.40 -1.65
C GLY A 60 11.00 -1.98 -1.17
N LYS A 61 10.80 -0.93 -1.98
CA LYS A 61 11.08 0.47 -1.60
C LYS A 61 10.50 0.88 -0.23
N THR A 62 9.24 0.54 0.05
CA THR A 62 8.57 0.86 1.32
C THR A 62 9.22 0.19 2.53
N HIS A 63 9.60 -1.09 2.41
CA HIS A 63 10.34 -1.81 3.44
C HIS A 63 11.75 -1.21 3.61
N LEU A 64 12.38 -0.77 2.51
CA LEU A 64 13.68 -0.08 2.53
C LEU A 64 13.62 1.27 3.24
N SER A 65 12.61 2.10 2.98
CA SER A 65 12.36 3.36 3.71
C SER A 65 12.22 3.13 5.21
N SER A 66 11.48 2.09 5.58
CA SER A 66 11.30 1.69 6.98
C SER A 66 12.63 1.21 7.59
N LEU A 67 13.46 0.48 6.84
CA LEU A 67 14.80 0.07 7.28
C LEU A 67 15.74 1.27 7.49
N VAL A 68 15.71 2.27 6.60
CA VAL A 68 16.53 3.50 6.71
C VAL A 68 16.10 4.35 7.91
N ILE A 69 14.80 4.45 8.18
CA ILE A 69 14.32 5.15 9.40
C ILE A 69 14.89 4.48 10.65
N ASP A 70 14.76 3.15 10.77
CA ASP A 70 15.29 2.38 11.90
C ASP A 70 16.84 2.41 11.98
N TYR A 71 17.53 2.59 10.85
CA TYR A 71 18.99 2.71 10.81
C TYR A 71 19.48 3.94 11.61
N PHE A 72 18.77 5.06 11.51
CA PHE A 72 19.10 6.28 12.26
C PHE A 72 18.47 6.28 13.65
N GLN A 73 17.30 5.66 13.81
CA GLN A 73 16.61 5.58 15.09
C GLN A 73 17.41 4.80 16.14
N GLY A 74 17.83 5.48 17.21
CA GLY A 74 18.51 4.84 18.35
C GLY A 74 20.00 4.53 18.14
N ARG A 75 20.59 4.87 16.98
CA ARG A 75 22.04 4.82 16.80
C ARG A 75 22.75 6.02 17.39
N ASP A 76 22.18 7.21 17.18
CA ASP A 76 22.75 8.47 17.64
C ASP A 76 21.61 9.34 18.20
N PRO A 77 21.65 9.71 19.50
CA PRO A 77 20.64 10.59 20.08
C PRO A 77 20.61 11.99 19.46
N ASP A 78 21.67 12.40 18.76
CA ASP A 78 21.79 13.72 18.13
C ASP A 78 21.11 13.79 16.74
N ILE A 79 20.75 12.63 16.18
CA ILE A 79 20.03 12.52 14.90
C ILE A 79 18.53 12.44 15.12
N THR A 80 17.80 13.43 14.63
CA THR A 80 16.34 13.37 14.56
C THR A 80 15.90 12.74 13.25
N VAL A 81 15.11 11.67 13.29
CA VAL A 81 14.59 11.00 12.09
C VAL A 81 13.07 11.14 11.99
N THR A 82 12.57 11.43 10.80
CA THR A 82 11.13 11.49 10.51
C THR A 82 10.78 10.64 9.29
N GLY A 83 9.58 10.06 9.30
CA GLY A 83 9.07 9.26 8.20
C GLY A 83 7.73 9.77 7.68
N LEU A 84 7.57 9.84 6.37
CA LEU A 84 6.31 10.06 5.68
C LEU A 84 6.09 8.91 4.69
N TYR A 85 4.87 8.40 4.64
CA TYR A 85 4.49 7.33 3.71
C TYR A 85 3.34 7.81 2.84
N CYS A 86 3.63 8.14 1.59
CA CYS A 86 2.62 8.51 0.62
C CYS A 86 1.75 7.29 0.26
N ASP A 87 0.50 7.57 -0.11
CA ASP A 87 -0.51 6.57 -0.40
C ASP A 87 -1.51 7.11 -1.42
N TYR A 88 -1.51 6.55 -2.62
CA TYR A 88 -2.34 7.03 -3.74
C TYR A 88 -3.85 6.90 -3.48
N LEU A 89 -4.26 6.13 -2.45
CA LEU A 89 -5.67 5.98 -2.06
C LEU A 89 -6.10 7.00 -1.00
N ASP A 90 -5.17 7.75 -0.41
CA ASP A 90 -5.43 8.81 0.58
C ASP A 90 -5.22 10.23 0.01
N ASN A 91 -5.58 10.44 -1.26
CA ASN A 91 -5.40 11.70 -1.96
C ASN A 91 -6.10 12.90 -1.30
N LYS A 92 -7.18 12.68 -0.54
CA LYS A 92 -7.90 13.73 0.20
C LYS A 92 -7.20 14.09 1.51
N GLY A 93 -6.51 13.13 2.14
CA GLY A 93 -5.75 13.34 3.37
C GLY A 93 -4.35 13.88 3.12
N GLN A 94 -3.69 13.48 2.03
CA GLN A 94 -2.28 13.81 1.76
C GLN A 94 -2.07 15.12 0.99
N THR A 95 -2.63 16.21 1.50
CA THR A 95 -2.31 17.56 1.01
C THR A 95 -0.90 17.96 1.44
N THR A 96 -0.27 18.91 0.73
CA THR A 96 1.06 19.44 1.11
C THR A 96 1.10 19.88 2.58
N SER A 97 0.09 20.62 3.05
CA SER A 97 0.02 21.08 4.43
C SER A 97 -0.03 19.90 5.41
N ASN A 98 -0.82 18.86 5.11
CA ASN A 98 -0.94 17.72 6.02
C ASN A 98 0.34 16.87 6.06
N MET A 99 1.07 16.78 4.95
CA MET A 99 2.37 16.09 4.84
C MET A 99 3.47 16.85 5.60
N VAL A 100 3.61 18.16 5.39
CA VAL A 100 4.55 19.02 6.15
C VAL A 100 4.21 19.02 7.63
N GLY A 101 2.91 19.10 7.96
CA GLY A 101 2.42 18.98 9.32
C GLY A 101 2.74 17.63 9.98
N ALA A 102 2.77 16.53 9.22
CA ALA A 102 3.10 15.20 9.72
C ALA A 102 4.58 15.07 10.09
N ILE A 103 5.47 15.72 9.33
CA ILE A 103 6.89 15.83 9.65
C ILE A 103 7.06 16.69 10.90
N LEU A 104 6.45 17.88 10.94
CA LEU A 104 6.48 18.76 12.10
C LEU A 104 5.94 18.10 13.37
N LYS A 105 4.85 17.32 13.25
CA LYS A 105 4.26 16.52 14.34
C LYS A 105 5.28 15.56 14.94
N GLN A 106 6.12 14.92 14.12
CA GLN A 106 7.16 13.99 14.58
C GLN A 106 8.29 14.74 15.27
N VAL A 107 8.85 15.78 14.64
CA VAL A 107 9.96 16.55 15.24
C VAL A 107 9.52 17.24 16.54
N ALA A 108 8.33 17.83 16.59
CA ALA A 108 7.83 18.51 17.80
C ALA A 108 7.37 17.54 18.90
N GLY A 109 7.19 16.26 18.58
CA GLY A 109 6.63 15.22 19.46
C GLY A 109 7.61 14.64 20.48
N ASP A 110 8.92 14.89 20.34
CA ASP A 110 10.01 14.32 21.17
C ASP A 110 10.10 14.88 22.61
N GLY A 111 8.98 15.27 23.22
CA GLY A 111 8.89 15.56 24.65
C GLY A 111 8.84 17.03 25.04
N ASN A 112 9.06 17.97 24.11
CA ASN A 112 8.79 19.40 24.36
C ASN A 112 8.35 20.15 23.10
N ILE A 113 7.04 20.39 22.97
CA ILE A 113 6.49 21.20 21.89
C ILE A 113 7.06 22.63 21.97
N PRO A 114 7.73 23.14 20.93
CA PRO A 114 8.26 24.50 20.93
C PRO A 114 7.17 25.57 21.18
N GLU A 115 7.54 26.63 21.92
CA GLU A 115 6.58 27.67 22.36
C GLU A 115 5.93 28.41 21.18
N ASN A 116 6.65 28.59 20.07
CA ASN A 116 6.08 29.14 18.83
C ASN A 116 4.91 28.30 18.29
N ILE A 117 5.01 26.97 18.37
CA ILE A 117 3.93 26.05 17.96
C ILE A 117 2.75 26.14 18.94
N ARG A 118 3.01 26.21 20.25
CA ARG A 118 1.95 26.37 21.26
C ARG A 118 1.18 27.68 21.05
N LYS A 119 1.89 28.79 20.83
CA LYS A 119 1.27 30.09 20.54
C LYS A 119 0.46 30.06 19.25
N ALA A 120 0.99 29.46 18.18
CA ALA A 120 0.26 29.32 16.91
C ALA A 120 -1.03 28.50 17.10
N PHE A 121 -0.96 27.40 17.87
CA PHE A 121 -2.13 26.60 18.20
C PHE A 121 -3.19 27.38 18.98
N GLU A 122 -2.81 28.15 20.00
CA GLU A 122 -3.75 28.97 20.79
C GLU A 122 -4.40 30.08 19.97
N VAL A 123 -3.68 30.68 19.02
CA VAL A 123 -4.24 31.66 18.07
C VAL A 123 -5.22 30.99 17.10
N GLY A 124 -4.85 29.81 16.56
CA GLY A 124 -5.69 29.03 15.65
C GLY A 124 -6.99 28.56 16.31
N LYS A 125 -6.93 28.20 17.60
CA LYS A 125 -8.11 27.82 18.40
C LYS A 125 -9.14 28.96 18.52
N LYS A 126 -8.69 30.22 18.47
CA LYS A 126 -9.56 31.41 18.56
C LYS A 126 -10.20 31.80 17.22
N HIS A 127 -9.64 31.40 16.08
CA HIS A 127 -10.03 31.87 14.74
C HIS A 127 -10.84 30.87 13.89
N VAL A 128 -11.85 30.22 14.48
CA VAL A 128 -12.90 29.42 13.77
C VAL A 128 -12.53 27.94 13.46
N ARG A 129 -13.35 27.03 14.00
CA ARG A 129 -13.62 25.63 13.57
C ARG A 129 -12.46 24.62 13.42
N GLY A 130 -11.30 24.82 14.04
CA GLY A 130 -10.28 23.77 14.08
C GLY A 130 -9.67 23.44 12.70
N VAL A 131 -9.67 24.41 11.79
CA VAL A 131 -8.91 24.32 10.53
C VAL A 131 -7.41 24.32 10.88
N GLY A 132 -6.65 23.42 10.26
CA GLY A 132 -5.20 23.30 10.46
C GLY A 132 -4.45 24.58 10.03
N PRO A 133 -3.17 24.72 10.44
CA PRO A 133 -2.34 25.86 10.08
C PRO A 133 -2.11 25.98 8.57
N ARG A 134 -1.86 27.19 8.08
CA ARG A 134 -1.55 27.42 6.66
C ARG A 134 -0.19 26.80 6.30
N SER A 135 0.01 26.42 5.03
CA SER A 135 1.29 25.85 4.56
C SER A 135 2.51 26.71 4.90
N SER A 136 2.41 28.03 4.77
CA SER A 136 3.51 28.96 5.10
C SER A 136 3.82 29.02 6.60
N GLU A 137 2.81 28.90 7.46
CA GLU A 137 2.99 28.83 8.91
C GLU A 137 3.64 27.51 9.32
N LEU A 138 3.20 26.40 8.72
CA LEU A 138 3.78 25.08 8.90
C LEU A 138 5.25 25.05 8.49
N LEU A 139 5.59 25.59 7.34
CA LEU A 139 6.97 25.68 6.86
C LEU A 139 7.84 26.49 7.81
N LYS A 140 7.37 27.66 8.25
CA LYS A 140 8.10 28.51 9.21
C LYS A 140 8.33 27.79 10.55
N MET A 141 7.30 27.13 11.07
CA MET A 141 7.41 26.34 12.29
C MET A 141 8.40 25.19 12.09
N LEU A 142 8.28 24.44 11.00
CA LEU A 142 9.16 23.33 10.67
C LEU A 142 10.62 23.77 10.57
N LYS A 143 10.94 24.80 9.78
CA LYS A 143 12.29 25.38 9.70
C LYS A 143 12.85 25.74 11.09
N THR A 144 12.01 26.36 11.93
CA THR A 144 12.41 26.73 13.30
C THR A 144 12.79 25.52 14.16
N VAL A 145 12.02 24.42 14.09
CA VAL A 145 12.32 23.23 14.89
C VAL A 145 13.50 22.46 14.32
N LEU A 146 13.61 22.35 13.00
CA LEU A 146 14.72 21.68 12.32
C LEU A 146 16.07 22.35 12.62
N ALA A 147 16.10 23.68 12.66
CA ALA A 147 17.31 24.45 12.97
C ALA A 147 17.84 24.24 14.41
N GLN A 148 17.02 23.68 15.31
CA GLN A 148 17.41 23.39 16.70
C GLN A 148 18.01 22.00 16.87
N ARG A 149 18.02 21.18 15.82
CA ARG A 149 18.54 19.82 15.84
C ARG A 149 19.94 19.78 15.23
N GLN A 150 20.79 18.91 15.75
CA GLN A 150 22.15 18.75 15.24
C GLN A 150 22.14 18.14 13.83
N GLN A 151 21.36 17.08 13.62
CA GLN A 151 21.13 16.50 12.30
C GLN A 151 19.67 16.05 12.18
N VAL A 152 19.08 16.22 11.00
CA VAL A 152 17.73 15.73 10.71
C VAL A 152 17.70 14.90 9.43
N VAL A 153 17.12 13.71 9.51
CA VAL A 153 16.84 12.84 8.36
C VAL A 153 15.33 12.80 8.13
N ILE A 154 14.88 13.24 6.95
CA ILE A 154 13.48 13.16 6.54
C ILE A 154 13.35 12.10 5.45
N CYS A 155 12.66 11.01 5.77
CA CYS A 155 12.37 9.92 4.85
C CYS A 155 10.96 10.08 4.27
N VAL A 156 10.82 10.10 2.94
CA VAL A 156 9.53 10.12 2.25
C VAL A 156 9.44 8.91 1.33
N ASP A 157 8.54 8.00 1.68
CA ASP A 157 8.27 6.80 0.91
C ASP A 157 7.15 7.00 -0.12
N GLY A 158 7.37 6.53 -1.35
CA GLY A 158 6.35 6.48 -2.40
C GLY A 158 5.95 7.85 -2.92
N LEU A 159 6.89 8.77 -3.11
CA LEU A 159 6.60 10.17 -3.50
C LEU A 159 5.73 10.26 -4.78
N ASP A 160 5.84 9.31 -5.71
CA ASP A 160 5.03 9.23 -6.92
C ASP A 160 3.53 8.96 -6.65
N GLU A 161 3.18 8.48 -5.45
CA GLU A 161 1.81 8.22 -5.03
C GLU A 161 1.07 9.49 -4.58
N SER A 162 1.77 10.61 -4.38
CA SER A 162 1.15 11.90 -4.11
C SER A 162 0.59 12.54 -5.39
N LEU A 163 -0.55 13.21 -5.29
CA LEU A 163 -1.10 14.02 -6.39
C LEU A 163 -0.08 15.08 -6.87
N PRO A 164 0.01 15.35 -8.19
CA PRO A 164 1.03 16.23 -8.76
C PRO A 164 1.14 17.60 -8.07
N ASP A 165 0.02 18.30 -7.84
CA ASP A 165 0.03 19.62 -7.21
C ASP A 165 0.55 19.57 -5.77
N TYR A 166 0.16 18.55 -5.01
CA TYR A 166 0.59 18.41 -3.61
C TYR A 166 2.05 17.96 -3.50
N ARG A 167 2.50 17.12 -4.44
CA ARG A 167 3.89 16.70 -4.59
C ARG A 167 4.81 17.87 -4.94
N ALA A 168 4.41 18.70 -5.91
CA ALA A 168 5.17 19.89 -6.29
C ALA A 168 5.32 20.87 -5.11
N GLY A 169 4.24 21.10 -4.35
CA GLY A 169 4.29 21.92 -3.14
C GLY A 169 5.19 21.34 -2.03
N LEU A 170 5.25 20.01 -1.90
CA LEU A 170 6.11 19.33 -0.95
C LEU A 170 7.59 19.42 -1.36
N LEU A 171 7.90 19.20 -2.64
CA LEU A 171 9.25 19.35 -3.19
C LEU A 171 9.76 20.79 -3.06
N GLU A 172 8.90 21.79 -3.30
CA GLU A 172 9.23 23.20 -3.08
C GLU A 172 9.57 23.49 -1.61
N THR A 173 8.75 22.98 -0.69
CA THR A 173 9.00 23.07 0.77
C THR A 173 10.37 22.47 1.12
N PHE A 174 10.69 21.31 0.58
CA PHE A 174 11.96 20.63 0.82
C PHE A 174 13.16 21.36 0.22
N ARG A 175 13.00 21.95 -0.96
CA ARG A 175 14.02 22.80 -1.58
C ARG A 175 14.36 23.98 -0.67
N GLU A 176 13.35 24.70 -0.20
CA GLU A 176 13.53 25.81 0.73
C GLU A 176 14.21 25.40 2.04
N ILE A 177 13.91 24.19 2.55
CA ILE A 177 14.51 23.67 3.78
C ILE A 177 15.99 23.37 3.56
N ILE A 178 16.36 22.60 2.52
CA ILE A 178 17.75 22.22 2.27
C ILE A 178 18.63 23.44 2.00
N GLN A 179 18.10 24.45 1.30
CA GLN A 179 18.86 25.67 0.99
C GLN A 179 19.20 26.50 2.24
N GLU A 180 18.34 26.48 3.25
CA GLU A 180 18.53 27.26 4.48
C GLU A 180 19.14 26.45 5.63
N LEU A 181 18.99 25.11 5.62
CA LEU A 181 19.30 24.22 6.73
C LEU A 181 20.21 23.07 6.26
N PRO A 182 21.54 23.24 6.32
CA PRO A 182 22.51 22.23 5.84
C PRO A 182 22.55 20.97 6.70
N ASN A 183 21.95 20.99 7.89
CA ASN A 183 21.82 19.85 8.80
C ASN A 183 20.70 18.88 8.41
N VAL A 184 19.92 19.19 7.37
CA VAL A 184 18.81 18.34 6.89
C VAL A 184 19.26 17.45 5.73
N ARG A 185 18.89 16.17 5.81
CA ARG A 185 19.08 15.16 4.77
C ARG A 185 17.73 14.57 4.37
N LEU A 186 17.49 14.45 3.06
CA LEU A 186 16.29 13.85 2.50
C LEU A 186 16.57 12.48 1.92
N PHE A 187 15.76 11.51 2.31
CA PHE A 187 15.69 10.19 1.70
C PHE A 187 14.34 10.06 1.00
N LEU A 188 14.34 9.92 -0.31
CA LEU A 188 13.13 9.88 -1.12
C LEU A 188 13.04 8.55 -1.84
N THR A 189 11.88 7.88 -1.79
CA THR A 189 11.62 6.73 -2.67
C THR A 189 10.50 7.01 -3.64
N ALA A 190 10.66 6.51 -4.87
CA ALA A 190 9.60 6.58 -5.87
C ALA A 190 9.81 5.64 -7.05
N ARG A 191 8.93 5.74 -8.05
CA ARG A 191 9.17 5.19 -9.39
C ARG A 191 10.11 6.06 -10.23
N PRO A 192 10.81 5.48 -11.22
CA PRO A 192 11.78 6.20 -12.04
C PRO A 192 11.21 7.42 -12.79
N PHE A 193 9.92 7.42 -13.16
CA PHE A 193 9.34 8.48 -14.00
C PHE A 193 9.31 9.86 -13.33
N ILE A 194 9.34 9.95 -12.00
CA ILE A 194 9.39 11.25 -11.29
C ILE A 194 10.80 11.79 -11.10
N ARG A 195 11.84 11.08 -11.54
CA ARG A 195 13.24 11.49 -11.36
C ARG A 195 13.50 12.89 -11.89
N SER A 196 13.05 13.17 -13.11
CA SER A 196 13.21 14.49 -13.73
C SER A 196 12.42 15.59 -13.03
N GLU A 197 11.37 15.25 -12.28
CA GLU A 197 10.66 16.20 -11.41
C GLU A 197 11.51 16.53 -10.20
N VAL A 198 12.09 15.52 -9.52
CA VAL A 198 12.98 15.70 -8.36
C VAL A 198 14.22 16.53 -8.73
N GLU A 199 14.86 16.22 -9.87
CA GLU A 199 16.05 16.93 -10.37
C GLU A 199 15.78 18.40 -10.75
N LYS A 200 14.52 18.82 -10.93
CA LYS A 200 14.18 20.25 -11.10
C LYS A 200 14.29 21.04 -9.81
N TYR A 201 14.13 20.39 -8.66
CA TYR A 201 14.17 21.04 -7.35
C TYR A 201 15.55 20.98 -6.70
N PHE A 202 16.39 19.99 -7.08
CA PHE A 202 17.68 19.72 -6.45
C PHE A 202 18.76 19.44 -7.50
N SER A 203 19.92 20.09 -7.38
CA SER A 203 21.04 19.99 -8.34
C SER A 203 21.94 18.76 -8.12
N ASP A 204 22.08 18.29 -6.88
CA ASP A 204 23.05 17.27 -6.47
C ASP A 204 22.36 16.08 -5.78
N VAL A 205 21.59 15.32 -6.56
CA VAL A 205 20.81 14.18 -6.08
C VAL A 205 21.60 12.89 -6.27
N ASP A 206 22.03 12.26 -5.18
CA ASP A 206 22.53 10.89 -5.24
C ASP A 206 21.36 9.95 -5.54
N THR A 207 21.58 8.93 -6.39
CA THR A 207 20.52 8.06 -6.87
C THR A 207 20.89 6.59 -6.68
N ILE A 208 19.97 5.79 -6.13
CA ILE A 208 20.12 4.34 -5.99
C ILE A 208 18.97 3.65 -6.73
N LEU A 209 19.32 2.67 -7.58
CA LEU A 209 18.35 1.75 -8.15
C LEU A 209 18.02 0.65 -7.13
N VAL A 210 16.78 0.61 -6.68
CA VAL A 210 16.27 -0.43 -5.78
C VAL A 210 15.79 -1.61 -6.61
N ALA A 211 16.44 -2.74 -6.41
CA ALA A 211 16.04 -4.04 -6.95
C ALA A 211 16.32 -5.13 -5.90
N PRO A 212 15.56 -6.25 -5.89
CA PRO A 212 15.87 -7.36 -5.01
C PRO A 212 17.25 -7.96 -5.34
N THR A 213 18.11 -8.10 -4.33
CA THR A 213 19.36 -8.84 -4.49
C THR A 213 19.10 -10.35 -4.46
N LYS A 214 20.02 -11.15 -5.01
CA LYS A 214 19.90 -12.62 -4.94
C LYS A 214 19.90 -13.10 -3.49
N GLU A 215 20.66 -12.43 -2.63
CA GLU A 215 20.78 -12.70 -1.20
C GLU A 215 19.46 -12.39 -0.49
N ASP A 216 18.84 -11.24 -0.76
CA ASP A 216 17.51 -10.91 -0.21
C ASP A 216 16.45 -11.94 -0.62
N VAL A 217 16.45 -12.34 -1.90
CA VAL A 217 15.53 -13.35 -2.43
C VAL A 217 15.75 -14.69 -1.73
N LYS A 218 17.00 -15.10 -1.47
CA LYS A 218 17.28 -16.33 -0.70
C LYS A 218 16.75 -16.24 0.73
N ILE A 219 16.86 -15.09 1.41
CA ILE A 219 16.30 -14.90 2.76
C ILE A 219 14.77 -15.07 2.73
N LEU A 220 14.09 -14.46 1.76
CA LEU A 220 12.64 -14.63 1.57
C LEU A 220 12.27 -16.10 1.32
N LEU A 221 12.96 -16.77 0.40
CA LEU A 221 12.71 -18.18 0.07
C LEU A 221 12.90 -19.09 1.28
N LYS A 222 14.02 -18.93 2.00
CA LYS A 222 14.29 -19.69 3.22
C LYS A 222 13.16 -19.50 4.24
N THR A 223 12.76 -18.27 4.49
CA THR A 223 11.66 -17.96 5.42
C THR A 223 10.34 -18.63 5.02
N LYS A 224 10.02 -18.67 3.72
CA LYS A 224 8.80 -19.29 3.21
C LYS A 224 8.86 -20.82 3.26
N ILE A 225 10.00 -21.42 2.90
CA ILE A 225 10.23 -22.87 2.95
C ILE A 225 10.21 -23.38 4.40
N ASP A 226 10.82 -22.64 5.33
CA ASP A 226 10.86 -23.04 6.75
C ASP A 226 9.47 -22.93 7.42
N ARG A 227 8.50 -22.25 6.78
CA ARG A 227 7.09 -22.16 7.19
C ARG A 227 6.16 -23.05 6.36
N ASP A 228 6.71 -23.95 5.56
CA ASP A 228 5.94 -24.88 4.75
C ASP A 228 5.08 -25.79 5.65
N PRO A 229 3.74 -25.83 5.46
CA PRO A 229 2.88 -26.71 6.24
C PRO A 229 3.10 -28.21 5.93
N GLU A 230 3.75 -28.55 4.81
CA GLU A 230 3.99 -29.93 4.38
C GLU A 230 5.50 -30.19 4.15
N PRO A 231 6.31 -30.27 5.23
CA PRO A 231 7.76 -30.42 5.12
C PRO A 231 8.17 -31.76 4.51
N ASP A 232 7.36 -32.82 4.64
CA ASP A 232 7.63 -34.14 4.06
C ASP A 232 7.56 -34.13 2.53
N ALA A 233 6.88 -33.14 1.94
CA ALA A 233 6.89 -32.88 0.51
C ALA A 233 8.11 -32.04 0.06
N MET A 234 9.19 -31.95 0.84
CA MET A 234 10.40 -31.18 0.51
C MET A 234 11.68 -32.00 0.77
N ASP A 235 12.29 -32.56 -0.29
CA ASP A 235 13.63 -33.16 -0.18
C ASP A 235 14.76 -32.13 -0.32
N ASN A 236 15.97 -32.46 0.16
CA ASN A 236 17.14 -31.57 0.08
C ASN A 236 17.43 -31.14 -1.37
N ASN A 237 17.24 -32.05 -2.34
CA ASN A 237 17.45 -31.74 -3.75
C ASN A 237 16.50 -30.65 -4.27
N LEU A 238 15.20 -30.73 -3.93
CA LEU A 238 14.21 -29.74 -4.31
C LEU A 238 14.48 -28.42 -3.62
N ARG A 239 14.80 -28.43 -2.31
CA ARG A 239 15.19 -27.23 -1.55
C ARG A 239 16.35 -26.51 -2.22
N ASP A 240 17.43 -27.22 -2.54
CA ASP A 240 18.62 -26.65 -3.20
C ASP A 240 18.28 -26.10 -4.59
N ARG A 241 17.42 -26.81 -5.34
CA ARG A 241 16.96 -26.35 -6.66
C ARG A 241 16.12 -25.09 -6.57
N ILE A 242 15.22 -24.97 -5.59
CA ILE A 242 14.42 -23.75 -5.37
C ILE A 242 15.34 -22.58 -5.02
N MET A 243 16.26 -22.81 -4.07
CA MET A 243 17.22 -21.79 -3.59
C MET A 243 18.23 -21.36 -4.66
N LYS A 244 18.46 -22.18 -5.69
CA LYS A 244 19.30 -21.83 -6.84
C LYS A 244 18.53 -21.17 -7.98
N ILE A 245 17.43 -21.78 -8.42
CA ILE A 245 16.76 -21.41 -9.68
C ILE A 245 15.95 -20.13 -9.52
N ILE A 246 15.22 -19.95 -8.42
CA ILE A 246 14.32 -18.79 -8.27
C ILE A 246 15.11 -17.47 -8.22
N PRO A 247 16.21 -17.33 -7.44
CA PRO A 247 17.02 -16.11 -7.45
C PRO A 247 17.70 -15.81 -8.80
N GLU A 248 17.81 -16.80 -9.69
CA GLU A 248 18.39 -16.60 -11.03
C GLU A 248 17.35 -16.18 -12.07
N LYS A 249 16.07 -16.54 -11.88
CA LYS A 249 15.04 -16.44 -12.93
C LYS A 249 13.82 -15.57 -12.59
N VAL A 250 13.57 -15.27 -11.32
CA VAL A 250 12.33 -14.58 -10.87
C VAL A 250 12.64 -13.45 -9.88
N SER A 251 13.89 -12.98 -9.83
CA SER A 251 14.40 -12.06 -8.81
C SER A 251 14.06 -10.59 -9.04
N GLU A 252 13.28 -10.25 -10.07
CA GLU A 252 13.03 -8.85 -10.43
C GLU A 252 12.12 -8.15 -9.40
N ILE A 253 11.14 -8.86 -8.83
CA ILE A 253 10.13 -8.31 -7.92
C ILE A 253 9.83 -9.32 -6.81
N PHE A 254 9.88 -8.90 -5.53
CA PHE A 254 9.63 -9.78 -4.38
C PHE A 254 8.26 -10.46 -4.41
N LEU A 255 7.23 -9.77 -4.91
CA LEU A 255 5.90 -10.37 -5.05
C LEU A 255 5.94 -11.61 -5.95
N LEU A 256 6.62 -11.55 -7.09
CA LEU A 256 6.68 -12.68 -8.03
C LEU A 256 7.42 -13.86 -7.43
N VAL A 257 8.49 -13.59 -6.69
CA VAL A 257 9.17 -14.62 -5.88
C VAL A 257 8.20 -15.26 -4.89
N SER A 258 7.45 -14.45 -4.13
CA SER A 258 6.49 -14.93 -3.13
C SER A 258 5.39 -15.79 -3.77
N LEU A 259 4.75 -15.32 -4.84
CA LEU A 259 3.72 -16.06 -5.56
C LEU A 259 4.27 -17.36 -6.17
N THR A 260 5.50 -17.33 -6.68
CA THR A 260 6.16 -18.50 -7.26
C THR A 260 6.44 -19.57 -6.21
N VAL A 261 7.06 -19.20 -5.09
CA VAL A 261 7.35 -20.17 -4.03
C VAL A 261 6.06 -20.69 -3.40
N GLU A 262 5.04 -19.85 -3.18
CA GLU A 262 3.73 -20.28 -2.67
C GLU A 262 3.00 -21.21 -3.66
N ALA A 263 3.16 -21.00 -4.97
CA ALA A 263 2.64 -21.92 -5.98
C ALA A 263 3.30 -23.29 -5.92
N ILE A 264 4.62 -23.33 -5.69
CA ILE A 264 5.36 -24.58 -5.52
C ILE A 264 4.93 -25.26 -4.22
N LEU A 265 5.00 -24.57 -3.09
CA LEU A 265 4.69 -25.14 -1.77
C LEU A 265 3.22 -25.60 -1.65
N GLY A 266 2.31 -25.02 -2.43
CA GLY A 266 0.91 -25.45 -2.50
C GLY A 266 0.68 -26.82 -3.16
N GLU A 267 1.67 -27.42 -3.81
CA GLU A 267 1.56 -28.77 -4.37
C GLU A 267 1.80 -29.86 -3.31
N THR A 268 1.02 -30.94 -3.39
CA THR A 268 0.92 -31.95 -2.33
C THR A 268 1.99 -33.03 -2.34
N THR A 269 2.81 -33.13 -3.40
CA THR A 269 3.85 -34.16 -3.51
C THR A 269 5.17 -33.57 -4.03
N ILE A 270 6.29 -34.17 -3.62
CA ILE A 270 7.64 -33.78 -4.09
C ILE A 270 7.69 -33.76 -5.63
N HIS A 271 7.06 -34.74 -6.29
CA HIS A 271 7.00 -34.82 -7.75
C HIS A 271 6.31 -33.58 -8.35
N ARG A 272 5.10 -33.24 -7.88
CA ARG A 272 4.35 -32.08 -8.37
C ARG A 272 5.06 -30.76 -8.07
N ARG A 273 5.70 -30.63 -6.91
CA ARG A 273 6.53 -29.46 -6.59
C ARG A 273 7.70 -29.30 -7.56
N LYS A 274 8.38 -30.40 -7.92
CA LYS A 274 9.46 -30.42 -8.92
C LYS A 274 8.96 -30.04 -10.32
N GLU A 275 7.77 -30.50 -10.72
CA GLU A 275 7.12 -30.10 -11.97
C GLU A 275 6.73 -28.62 -11.96
N LYS A 276 6.13 -28.15 -10.88
CA LYS A 276 5.71 -26.76 -10.70
C LYS A 276 6.88 -25.80 -10.77
N LEU A 277 8.00 -26.13 -10.13
CA LEU A 277 9.24 -25.36 -10.25
C LEU A 277 9.70 -25.27 -11.70
N LYS A 278 9.67 -26.36 -12.48
CA LYS A 278 10.00 -26.32 -13.91
C LYS A 278 9.02 -25.45 -14.69
N GLN A 279 7.72 -25.60 -14.47
CA GLN A 279 6.68 -24.82 -15.14
C GLN A 279 6.87 -23.31 -14.92
N MET A 280 7.07 -22.89 -13.67
CA MET A 280 7.20 -21.48 -13.30
C MET A 280 8.54 -20.85 -13.75
N THR A 281 9.52 -21.66 -14.16
CA THR A 281 10.88 -21.17 -14.47
C THR A 281 11.34 -21.46 -15.90
N ASN A 282 10.51 -22.10 -16.73
CA ASN A 282 10.83 -22.44 -18.12
C ASN A 282 10.42 -21.37 -19.15
N GLY A 283 10.03 -20.18 -18.68
CA GLY A 283 10.06 -18.93 -19.47
C GLY A 283 8.68 -18.38 -19.82
N ARG A 284 8.28 -17.30 -19.13
CA ARG A 284 7.90 -15.98 -19.68
C ARG A 284 7.40 -15.04 -18.57
N ASP A 285 7.46 -13.75 -18.92
CA ASP A 285 6.87 -12.50 -18.41
C ASP A 285 6.24 -12.45 -16.99
N VAL A 286 6.32 -11.27 -16.36
CA VAL A 286 5.62 -10.91 -15.11
C VAL A 286 4.12 -11.23 -15.19
N GLY A 287 3.53 -11.12 -16.38
CA GLY A 287 2.14 -11.49 -16.66
C GLY A 287 1.82 -12.97 -16.41
N ASP A 288 2.78 -13.87 -16.58
CA ASP A 288 2.55 -15.32 -16.45
C ASP A 288 2.32 -15.73 -14.99
N VAL A 289 2.97 -15.07 -14.04
CA VAL A 289 2.80 -15.38 -12.60
C VAL A 289 1.43 -14.90 -12.10
N HIS A 290 0.98 -13.71 -12.51
CA HIS A 290 -0.38 -13.23 -12.21
C HIS A 290 -1.44 -14.12 -12.87
N THR A 291 -1.26 -14.46 -14.15
CA THR A 291 -2.13 -15.38 -14.88
C THR A 291 -2.20 -16.74 -14.18
N ALA A 292 -1.05 -17.34 -13.87
CA ALA A 292 -0.97 -18.63 -13.20
C ALA A 292 -1.62 -18.59 -11.81
N THR A 293 -1.49 -17.48 -11.08
CA THR A 293 -2.14 -17.33 -9.77
C THR A 293 -3.66 -17.19 -9.93
N LEU A 294 -4.14 -16.39 -10.88
CA LEU A 294 -5.58 -16.26 -11.19
C LEU A 294 -6.18 -17.58 -11.67
N ASP A 295 -5.47 -18.36 -12.48
CA ASP A 295 -5.92 -19.68 -12.93
C ASP A 295 -5.97 -20.68 -11.77
N ARG A 296 -5.03 -20.60 -10.82
CA ARG A 296 -5.12 -21.35 -9.56
C ARG A 296 -6.33 -20.94 -8.74
N ILE A 297 -6.69 -19.65 -8.70
CA ILE A 297 -7.92 -19.19 -8.04
C ILE A 297 -9.14 -19.80 -8.71
N LYS A 298 -9.24 -19.73 -10.05
CA LYS A 298 -10.34 -20.34 -10.83
C LYS A 298 -10.47 -21.84 -10.58
N ALA A 299 -9.36 -22.54 -10.33
CA ALA A 299 -9.35 -23.97 -10.08
C ALA A 299 -9.85 -24.39 -8.67
N GLN A 300 -10.10 -23.46 -7.74
CA GLN A 300 -10.48 -23.79 -6.35
C GLN A 300 -11.92 -24.30 -6.14
N LYS A 301 -12.57 -24.89 -7.15
CA LYS A 301 -13.98 -25.35 -7.10
C LYS A 301 -14.88 -24.28 -6.46
N ASP A 302 -15.55 -24.60 -5.34
CA ASP A 302 -16.51 -23.73 -4.65
C ASP A 302 -15.89 -22.43 -4.10
N ARG A 303 -14.57 -22.39 -3.93
CA ARG A 303 -13.84 -21.23 -3.39
C ARG A 303 -13.40 -20.22 -4.46
N ALA A 304 -13.44 -20.62 -5.73
CA ALA A 304 -12.99 -19.79 -6.85
C ALA A 304 -13.75 -18.46 -6.92
N ARG A 305 -15.06 -18.53 -6.70
CA ARG A 305 -15.95 -17.36 -6.67
C ARG A 305 -15.47 -16.32 -5.67
N LEU A 306 -15.18 -16.73 -4.43
CA LEU A 306 -14.77 -15.81 -3.35
C LEU A 306 -13.48 -15.07 -3.68
N GLY A 307 -12.47 -15.78 -4.20
CA GLY A 307 -11.19 -15.18 -4.56
C GLY A 307 -11.32 -14.18 -5.72
N LEU A 308 -12.06 -14.55 -6.77
CA LEU A 308 -12.25 -13.69 -7.95
C LEU A 308 -13.11 -12.46 -7.63
N GLU A 309 -14.24 -12.64 -6.95
CA GLU A 309 -15.10 -11.51 -6.56
C GLU A 309 -14.39 -10.59 -5.57
N ALA A 310 -13.53 -11.10 -4.67
CA ALA A 310 -12.72 -10.26 -3.81
C ALA A 310 -11.73 -9.39 -4.59
N ILE A 311 -11.02 -9.96 -5.56
CA ILE A 311 -10.10 -9.21 -6.43
C ILE A 311 -10.89 -8.18 -7.25
N MET A 312 -12.00 -8.58 -7.87
CA MET A 312 -12.86 -7.72 -8.67
C MET A 312 -13.41 -6.54 -7.85
N SER A 313 -14.05 -6.82 -6.71
CA SER A 313 -14.63 -5.79 -5.84
C SER A 313 -13.55 -4.85 -5.31
N THR A 314 -12.38 -5.37 -4.91
CA THR A 314 -11.27 -4.53 -4.43
C THR A 314 -10.70 -3.65 -5.53
N PHE A 315 -10.59 -4.17 -6.75
CA PHE A 315 -10.04 -3.45 -7.90
C PHE A 315 -10.98 -2.34 -8.41
N HIS A 316 -12.28 -2.64 -8.53
CA HIS A 316 -13.27 -1.72 -9.12
C HIS A 316 -13.90 -0.74 -8.11
N SER A 317 -13.51 -0.80 -6.82
CA SER A 317 -14.00 0.14 -5.82
C SER A 317 -13.21 1.45 -5.84
N GLU A 318 -13.92 2.57 -5.86
CA GLU A 318 -13.30 3.91 -5.86
C GLU A 318 -12.52 4.23 -4.58
N ARG A 319 -12.88 3.57 -3.48
CA ARG A 319 -12.17 3.65 -2.20
C ARG A 319 -11.84 2.26 -1.69
N ARG A 320 -10.90 2.20 -0.75
CA ARG A 320 -10.61 0.97 -0.02
C ARG A 320 -11.86 0.43 0.66
N LEU A 321 -12.08 -0.88 0.52
CA LEU A 321 -13.17 -1.61 1.17
C LEU A 321 -12.76 -1.99 2.58
N LEU A 322 -13.65 -1.80 3.55
CA LEU A 322 -13.49 -2.39 4.86
C LEU A 322 -13.68 -3.91 4.77
N PRO A 323 -13.01 -4.71 5.62
CA PRO A 323 -13.22 -6.15 5.69
C PRO A 323 -14.69 -6.53 5.82
N GLU A 324 -15.43 -5.79 6.66
CA GLU A 324 -16.85 -6.04 6.87
C GLU A 324 -17.69 -5.75 5.62
N GLU A 325 -17.35 -4.71 4.86
CA GLU A 325 -18.05 -4.39 3.61
C GLU A 325 -17.84 -5.50 2.57
N LEU A 326 -16.61 -6.00 2.43
CA LEU A 326 -16.33 -7.07 1.49
C LEU A 326 -17.03 -8.38 1.91
N ARG A 327 -17.04 -8.70 3.21
CA ARG A 327 -17.74 -9.89 3.73
C ARG A 327 -19.24 -9.84 3.47
N GLN A 328 -19.85 -8.68 3.70
CA GLN A 328 -21.27 -8.46 3.45
C GLN A 328 -21.55 -8.56 1.95
N ALA A 329 -20.77 -7.90 1.09
CA ALA A 329 -20.93 -7.96 -0.36
C ALA A 329 -20.89 -9.39 -0.89
N LEU A 330 -19.93 -10.21 -0.42
CA LEU A 330 -19.80 -11.61 -0.83
C LEU A 330 -20.83 -12.55 -0.18
N GLY A 331 -21.50 -12.11 0.89
CA GLY A 331 -22.59 -12.84 1.55
C GLY A 331 -23.98 -12.55 0.99
N VAL A 332 -24.13 -11.53 0.13
CA VAL A 332 -25.41 -11.16 -0.50
C VAL A 332 -25.92 -12.30 -1.38
N GLN A 333 -27.17 -12.69 -1.14
CA GLN A 333 -27.90 -13.65 -1.97
C GLN A 333 -29.00 -12.92 -2.72
N LEU A 334 -28.98 -13.06 -4.05
CA LEU A 334 -29.96 -12.45 -4.93
C LEU A 334 -31.36 -13.02 -4.67
N GLY A 335 -32.36 -12.13 -4.56
CA GLY A 335 -33.76 -12.51 -4.37
C GLY A 335 -34.21 -12.75 -2.93
N LEU A 336 -33.35 -12.57 -1.93
CA LEU A 336 -33.74 -12.58 -0.52
C LEU A 336 -34.14 -11.18 -0.03
N GLU A 337 -34.91 -11.11 1.07
CA GLU A 337 -35.40 -9.85 1.65
C GLU A 337 -34.53 -9.31 2.81
N GLY A 338 -33.46 -10.03 3.17
CA GLY A 338 -32.58 -9.68 4.28
C GLY A 338 -31.18 -10.27 4.16
N LEU A 339 -30.24 -9.69 4.88
CA LEU A 339 -28.86 -10.18 4.96
C LEU A 339 -28.80 -11.44 5.83
N ASN A 340 -28.34 -12.55 5.26
CA ASN A 340 -28.06 -13.76 6.04
C ASN A 340 -26.66 -13.67 6.66
N ASN A 341 -26.61 -13.37 7.96
CA ASN A 341 -25.35 -13.29 8.70
C ASN A 341 -24.59 -14.63 8.76
N GLU A 342 -25.28 -15.76 8.63
CA GLU A 342 -24.65 -17.09 8.59
C GLU A 342 -24.01 -17.40 7.23
N ASN A 343 -24.39 -16.65 6.18
CA ASN A 343 -23.85 -16.81 4.83
C ASN A 343 -22.67 -15.86 4.53
N GLN A 344 -22.20 -15.09 5.52
CA GLN A 344 -21.07 -14.19 5.33
C GLN A 344 -19.74 -14.95 5.53
N PRO A 345 -18.89 -15.05 4.49
CA PRO A 345 -17.57 -15.66 4.67
C PRO A 345 -16.72 -14.84 5.63
N THR A 346 -15.77 -15.49 6.31
CA THR A 346 -14.79 -14.76 7.11
C THR A 346 -13.81 -14.03 6.20
N ILE A 347 -13.25 -12.90 6.66
CA ILE A 347 -12.21 -12.19 5.88
C ILE A 347 -11.00 -13.10 5.61
N TRP A 348 -10.62 -13.94 6.57
CA TRP A 348 -9.55 -14.92 6.42
C TRP A 348 -9.82 -15.89 5.29
N THR A 349 -11.04 -16.42 5.19
CA THR A 349 -11.46 -17.30 4.10
C THR A 349 -11.36 -16.59 2.75
N ILE A 350 -11.86 -15.35 2.66
CA ILE A 350 -11.83 -14.57 1.41
C ILE A 350 -10.38 -14.36 0.94
N LEU A 351 -9.50 -13.89 1.83
CA LEU A 351 -8.11 -13.60 1.50
C LEU A 351 -7.31 -14.86 1.19
N TYR A 352 -7.60 -15.95 1.90
CA TYR A 352 -7.02 -17.27 1.60
C TYR A 352 -7.40 -17.71 0.18
N CYS A 353 -8.66 -17.54 -0.22
CA CYS A 353 -9.11 -17.85 -1.58
C CYS A 353 -8.45 -16.96 -2.65
N ALA A 354 -8.00 -15.75 -2.30
CA ALA A 354 -7.32 -14.83 -3.22
C ALA A 354 -5.82 -15.14 -3.43
N LEU A 355 -5.26 -16.18 -2.78
CA LEU A 355 -3.88 -16.68 -2.98
C LEU A 355 -2.80 -15.58 -2.99
N GLY A 356 -2.88 -14.64 -2.04
CA GLY A 356 -1.88 -13.57 -1.92
C GLY A 356 -1.99 -12.46 -2.98
N LEU A 357 -3.09 -12.40 -3.74
CA LEU A 357 -3.40 -11.26 -4.63
C LEU A 357 -4.19 -10.15 -3.93
N ALA A 358 -4.91 -10.48 -2.85
CA ALA A 358 -5.56 -9.53 -1.95
C ALA A 358 -5.06 -9.75 -0.52
N THR A 359 -4.96 -8.67 0.25
CA THR A 359 -4.60 -8.69 1.67
C THR A 359 -5.47 -7.72 2.46
N ASN A 360 -5.65 -8.01 3.75
CA ASN A 360 -6.07 -6.99 4.69
C ASN A 360 -4.82 -6.18 5.07
N ASP A 361 -4.87 -4.87 4.84
CA ASP A 361 -3.85 -3.96 5.36
C ASP A 361 -4.06 -3.81 6.86
N SER A 362 -3.19 -4.45 7.64
CA SER A 362 -3.23 -4.45 9.10
C SER A 362 -3.12 -3.04 9.68
N PHE A 363 -2.55 -2.08 8.95
CA PHE A 363 -2.50 -0.69 9.38
C PHE A 363 -3.84 0.04 9.16
N SER A 364 -4.29 0.14 7.90
CA SER A 364 -5.53 0.89 7.60
C SER A 364 -6.82 0.11 7.88
N SER A 365 -6.71 -1.16 8.27
CA SER A 365 -7.84 -2.09 8.46
C SER A 365 -8.75 -2.17 7.23
N ASN A 366 -8.15 -2.10 6.04
CA ASN A 366 -8.86 -2.16 4.77
C ASN A 366 -8.34 -3.30 3.89
N VAL A 367 -9.21 -3.82 3.04
CA VAL A 367 -8.82 -4.76 1.98
C VAL A 367 -8.17 -3.98 0.84
N ARG A 368 -7.01 -4.46 0.40
CA ARG A 368 -6.30 -3.96 -0.78
C ARG A 368 -5.73 -5.09 -1.62
N LEU A 369 -5.53 -4.82 -2.90
CA LEU A 369 -4.67 -5.66 -3.72
C LEU A 369 -3.24 -5.58 -3.19
N VAL A 370 -2.53 -6.70 -3.20
CA VAL A 370 -1.21 -6.79 -2.59
C VAL A 370 -0.23 -5.83 -3.23
N HIS A 371 -0.42 -5.52 -4.52
CA HIS A 371 0.55 -4.74 -5.26
C HIS A 371 0.02 -4.06 -6.54
N LEU A 372 0.63 -2.94 -6.96
CA LEU A 372 0.18 -2.20 -8.15
C LEU A 372 0.42 -2.97 -9.45
N THR A 373 1.44 -3.83 -9.54
CA THR A 373 1.64 -4.68 -10.75
C THR A 373 0.43 -5.55 -11.06
N LEU A 374 -0.34 -5.96 -10.02
CA LEU A 374 -1.58 -6.70 -10.24
C LEU A 374 -2.66 -5.80 -10.83
N GLN A 375 -2.74 -4.53 -10.42
CA GLN A 375 -3.66 -3.56 -11.01
C GLN A 375 -3.33 -3.29 -12.47
N GLU A 376 -2.05 -3.05 -12.77
CA GLU A 376 -1.54 -2.87 -14.14
C GLU A 376 -1.84 -4.10 -15.00
N TYR A 377 -1.64 -5.30 -14.45
CA TYR A 377 -2.01 -6.55 -15.11
C TYR A 377 -3.52 -6.66 -15.38
N ILE A 378 -4.39 -6.34 -14.40
CA ILE A 378 -5.85 -6.39 -14.58
C ILE A 378 -6.28 -5.35 -15.64
N LEU A 379 -5.71 -4.15 -15.64
CA LEU A 379 -5.97 -3.12 -16.66
C LEU A 379 -5.58 -3.58 -18.07
N ALA A 380 -4.44 -4.26 -18.21
CA ALA A 380 -4.00 -4.85 -19.47
C ALA A 380 -4.86 -6.04 -19.94
N ASN A 381 -5.62 -6.66 -19.02
CA ASN A 381 -6.45 -7.85 -19.27
C ASN A 381 -7.93 -7.57 -18.93
N SER A 382 -8.52 -6.57 -19.59
CA SER A 382 -9.89 -6.10 -19.32
C SER A 382 -11.00 -7.15 -19.48
N SER A 383 -10.72 -8.27 -20.16
CA SER A 383 -11.63 -9.42 -20.30
C SER A 383 -11.65 -10.35 -19.09
N LEU A 384 -10.80 -10.12 -18.08
CA LEU A 384 -10.68 -10.99 -16.89
C LEU A 384 -12.00 -11.11 -16.11
N PHE A 385 -12.78 -10.02 -16.06
CA PHE A 385 -14.09 -10.00 -15.40
C PHE A 385 -15.17 -9.59 -16.41
N HIS A 386 -16.24 -10.37 -16.50
CA HIS A 386 -17.36 -10.06 -17.39
C HIS A 386 -18.34 -9.11 -16.71
N ASN A 387 -18.51 -7.89 -17.24
CA ASN A 387 -19.41 -6.85 -16.70
C ASN A 387 -19.24 -6.58 -15.18
N PRO A 388 -18.03 -6.30 -14.69
CA PRO A 388 -17.75 -6.19 -13.26
C PRO A 388 -18.60 -5.12 -12.56
N HIS A 389 -18.81 -3.97 -13.21
CA HIS A 389 -19.66 -2.91 -12.68
C HIS A 389 -21.11 -3.33 -12.53
N SER A 390 -21.65 -4.14 -13.46
CA SER A 390 -23.02 -4.64 -13.38
C SER A 390 -23.18 -5.65 -12.24
N MET A 391 -22.24 -6.58 -12.08
CA MET A 391 -22.25 -7.55 -10.97
C MET A 391 -22.19 -6.83 -9.61
N ILE A 392 -21.29 -5.86 -9.48
CA ILE A 392 -21.13 -5.06 -8.28
C ILE A 392 -22.43 -4.27 -8.00
N ALA A 393 -23.03 -3.64 -9.02
CA ALA A 393 -24.28 -2.90 -8.88
C ALA A 393 -25.46 -3.80 -8.46
N GLU A 394 -25.54 -5.03 -8.97
CA GLU A 394 -26.60 -5.98 -8.61
C GLU A 394 -26.50 -6.39 -7.13
N VAL A 395 -25.29 -6.66 -6.63
CA VAL A 395 -25.04 -6.92 -5.21
C VAL A 395 -25.46 -5.71 -4.36
N TYR A 396 -25.07 -4.49 -4.76
CA TYR A 396 -25.43 -3.27 -4.05
C TYR A 396 -26.94 -3.03 -4.00
N LEU A 397 -27.62 -3.14 -5.15
CA LEU A 397 -29.07 -2.92 -5.24
C LEU A 397 -29.84 -3.97 -4.44
N THR A 398 -29.36 -5.21 -4.41
CA THR A 398 -29.96 -6.26 -3.58
C THR A 398 -29.82 -5.92 -2.10
N TYR A 399 -28.61 -5.56 -1.66
CA TYR A 399 -28.36 -5.17 -0.28
C TYR A 399 -29.22 -3.96 0.17
N LEU A 400 -29.35 -2.94 -0.69
CA LEU A 400 -30.18 -1.76 -0.42
C LEU A 400 -31.68 -2.05 -0.34
N ASN A 401 -32.14 -3.16 -0.92
CA ASN A 401 -33.54 -3.57 -0.87
C ASN A 401 -33.87 -4.48 0.33
N TYR A 402 -32.89 -4.84 1.16
CA TYR A 402 -33.14 -5.58 2.38
C TYR A 402 -33.95 -4.75 3.38
N GLN A 403 -34.98 -5.37 3.97
CA GLN A 403 -35.94 -4.70 4.86
C GLN A 403 -35.29 -4.16 6.15
N SER A 404 -34.14 -4.72 6.53
CA SER A 404 -33.27 -4.23 7.59
C SER A 404 -31.87 -4.07 7.02
N ILE A 405 -31.41 -2.82 6.92
CA ILE A 405 -30.05 -2.50 6.46
C ILE A 405 -29.16 -2.32 7.69
N PRO A 406 -28.22 -3.25 7.98
CA PRO A 406 -27.18 -2.95 8.94
C PRO A 406 -26.31 -1.79 8.42
N GLY A 407 -26.07 -0.81 9.29
CA GLY A 407 -25.51 0.51 8.94
C GLY A 407 -24.07 0.65 8.38
N PRO A 408 -23.17 -0.36 8.33
CA PRO A 408 -21.80 -0.13 7.81
C PRO A 408 -21.76 0.15 6.29
N PHE A 409 -22.50 -0.63 5.50
CA PHE A 409 -22.44 -0.60 4.03
C PHE A 409 -23.00 0.69 3.43
N LEU A 410 -23.84 1.44 4.17
CA LEU A 410 -24.42 2.71 3.71
C LEU A 410 -23.37 3.84 3.60
N LYS A 411 -22.21 3.75 4.27
CA LYS A 411 -21.17 4.79 4.21
C LYS A 411 -20.37 4.79 2.90
N SER A 412 -20.42 3.73 2.09
CA SER A 412 -19.84 3.70 0.74
C SER A 412 -20.65 4.52 -0.28
N ILE A 413 -21.91 4.85 0.04
CA ILE A 413 -22.91 5.35 -0.91
C ILE A 413 -22.71 6.82 -1.29
N HIS A 414 -22.07 7.62 -0.45
CA HIS A 414 -22.03 9.08 -0.65
C HIS A 414 -21.12 9.59 -1.78
N ASN A 415 -20.30 8.74 -2.43
CA ASN A 415 -19.32 9.19 -3.43
C ASN A 415 -19.46 8.60 -4.83
N LEU A 416 -20.29 7.58 -5.04
CA LEU A 416 -20.65 7.17 -6.39
C LEU A 416 -21.61 8.23 -6.95
N GLU A 417 -21.30 8.86 -8.09
CA GLU A 417 -22.22 9.72 -8.87
C GLU A 417 -23.39 8.90 -9.46
N VAL A 418 -24.08 8.20 -8.59
CA VAL A 418 -25.18 7.28 -8.90
C VAL A 418 -26.45 7.77 -8.20
N THR A 419 -26.38 8.81 -7.37
CA THR A 419 -27.53 9.38 -6.65
C THR A 419 -28.67 9.85 -7.56
N ASN A 420 -28.37 10.47 -8.71
CA ASN A 420 -29.43 10.84 -9.67
C ASN A 420 -29.89 9.69 -10.56
N PHE A 421 -29.07 8.66 -10.79
CA PHE A 421 -29.40 7.54 -11.67
C PHE A 421 -30.15 6.42 -10.93
N VAL A 422 -29.82 6.18 -9.66
CA VAL A 422 -30.40 5.12 -8.83
C VAL A 422 -31.73 5.53 -8.21
N GLU A 423 -31.98 6.79 -7.84
CA GLU A 423 -33.32 7.17 -7.34
C GLU A 423 -34.40 7.11 -8.43
N LEU A 424 -34.08 7.52 -9.66
CA LEU A 424 -35.01 7.48 -10.79
C LEU A 424 -35.25 6.04 -11.29
N ARG A 425 -34.21 5.19 -11.33
CA ARG A 425 -34.34 3.78 -11.76
C ARG A 425 -34.80 2.84 -10.65
N LEU A 426 -34.65 3.13 -9.36
CA LEU A 426 -35.14 2.25 -8.28
C LEU A 426 -36.66 2.09 -8.31
N LYS A 427 -37.41 3.13 -8.71
CA LYS A 427 -38.87 3.02 -8.90
C LYS A 427 -39.24 2.21 -10.15
N GLU A 428 -38.48 2.33 -11.23
CA GLU A 428 -38.69 1.54 -12.45
C GLU A 428 -38.26 0.09 -12.29
N ILE A 429 -37.12 -0.18 -11.65
CA ILE A 429 -36.60 -1.52 -11.38
C ILE A 429 -37.50 -2.24 -10.36
N LYS A 430 -38.01 -1.56 -9.32
CA LYS A 430 -39.05 -2.15 -8.44
C LYS A 430 -40.35 -2.47 -9.18
N ARG A 431 -40.72 -1.69 -10.20
CA ARG A 431 -41.88 -1.98 -11.07
C ARG A 431 -41.61 -3.16 -12.01
N VAL A 432 -40.45 -3.21 -12.65
CA VAL A 432 -40.06 -4.27 -13.59
C VAL A 432 -39.82 -5.60 -12.86
N TRP A 433 -39.20 -5.57 -11.68
CA TRP A 433 -38.97 -6.77 -10.87
C TRP A 433 -40.28 -7.34 -10.31
N LYS A 434 -41.21 -6.48 -9.85
CA LYS A 434 -42.58 -6.89 -9.46
C LYS A 434 -43.39 -7.44 -10.65
N TYR A 435 -43.15 -6.94 -11.85
CA TYR A 435 -43.78 -7.42 -13.09
C TYR A 435 -43.20 -8.76 -13.56
N MET A 436 -41.90 -9.00 -13.36
CA MET A 436 -41.25 -10.28 -13.68
C MET A 436 -41.52 -11.37 -12.63
N SER A 437 -41.67 -11.01 -11.34
CA SER A 437 -41.99 -11.96 -10.27
C SER A 437 -43.43 -12.49 -10.37
N LEU A 438 -44.36 -11.70 -10.90
CA LEU A 438 -45.77 -12.10 -11.12
C LEU A 438 -45.97 -12.99 -12.35
N ASN A 439 -45.01 -13.02 -13.29
CA ASN A 439 -45.13 -13.78 -14.55
C ASN A 439 -44.38 -15.13 -14.56
N ARG A 440 -43.86 -15.59 -13.40
CA ARG A 440 -43.19 -16.89 -13.27
C ARG A 440 -44.12 -18.12 -13.25
N GLN A 441 -45.39 -17.99 -13.62
CA GLN A 441 -46.30 -19.14 -13.78
C GLN A 441 -46.49 -19.62 -15.23
N TYR A 442 -45.81 -18.99 -16.20
CA TYR A 442 -45.80 -19.46 -17.58
C TYR A 442 -44.41 -19.31 -18.19
N PHE A 443 -43.44 -20.11 -17.74
CA PHE A 443 -42.29 -20.58 -18.52
C PHE A 443 -41.62 -21.75 -17.81
#